data_AF-A0A934KE33-F1
#
_entry.id   AF-A0A934KE33-F1
#
_cell.length_a   1.000
_cell.length_b   1.000
_cell.length_c   1.000
_cell.angle_alpha   90.00
_cell.angle_beta   90.00
_cell.angle_gamma   90.00
#
_symmetry.space_group_name_H-M   'P 1'
#
loop_
_entity.id
_entity.type
_entity.pdbx_description
1 polymer ?
#
loop_
_entity_poly.entity_id
_entity_poly.type
_entity_poly.pdbx_seq_one_letter_code
_entity_poly.pdbx_strand_id
1 'polypeptide(L)'
;MSSGPRCLTDHLQRHLQAYGPATRQDVEQFTGFKTTEVSAAPEPLPQIGDGLYDLPRMPHPRADAPAPVRFLPPYDSIILAHRDRSRILPDEYYETVIRRKNATTKAPFTVDGFIAAAGRMEKRKLVIEPVTPLPLKWRRQLEAERAQPEAFWNA
;
A
#
# COMPACT_ATOMS: atom_id res chain seq x y z
N MET A 1 -4.93 -19.96 19.74
CA MET A 1 -4.61 -18.55 19.47
C MET A 1 -5.35 -17.72 20.51
N SER A 2 -4.65 -16.94 21.33
CA SER A 2 -5.25 -16.32 22.52
C SER A 2 -6.21 -15.20 22.11
N SER A 3 -7.51 -15.46 22.22
CA SER A 3 -8.60 -14.50 21.98
C SER A 3 -8.88 -13.74 23.27
N GLY A 4 -8.23 -12.60 23.46
CA GLY A 4 -8.44 -11.75 24.63
C GLY A 4 -8.29 -10.27 24.29
N PRO A 5 -8.90 -9.34 25.05
CA PRO A 5 -8.93 -7.92 24.73
C PRO A 5 -7.55 -7.27 24.48
N ARG A 6 -6.49 -7.83 25.08
CA ARG A 6 -5.10 -7.40 24.86
C ARG A 6 -4.58 -7.72 23.45
N CYS A 7 -5.05 -8.82 22.83
CA CYS A 7 -4.61 -9.20 21.48
C CYS A 7 -5.16 -8.26 20.40
N LEU A 8 -6.33 -7.65 20.64
CA LEU A 8 -6.91 -6.66 19.73
C LEU A 8 -6.07 -5.38 19.73
N THR A 9 -5.79 -4.81 20.91
CA THR A 9 -4.94 -3.62 21.03
C THR A 9 -3.59 -3.81 20.35
N ASP A 10 -2.91 -4.93 20.60
CA ASP A 10 -1.63 -5.24 19.97
C ASP A 10 -1.74 -5.30 18.44
N HIS A 11 -2.83 -5.85 17.92
CA HIS A 11 -3.07 -5.93 16.48
C HIS A 11 -3.30 -4.56 15.86
N LEU A 12 -4.08 -3.70 16.54
CA LEU A 12 -4.34 -2.33 16.12
C LEU A 12 -3.05 -1.50 16.10
N GLN A 13 -2.22 -1.61 17.14
CA GLN A 13 -0.94 -0.91 17.19
C GLN A 13 -0.02 -1.37 16.04
N ARG A 14 0.08 -2.67 15.77
CA ARG A 14 0.88 -3.18 14.63
C ARG A 14 0.35 -2.72 13.28
N HIS A 15 -0.98 -2.65 13.11
CA HIS A 15 -1.58 -2.12 11.91
C HIS A 15 -1.18 -0.65 11.71
N LEU A 16 -1.29 0.19 12.75
CA LEU A 16 -0.89 1.60 12.67
C LEU A 16 0.62 1.79 12.48
N GLN A 17 1.46 0.93 13.06
CA GLN A 17 2.92 0.97 12.80
C GLN A 17 3.26 0.76 11.32
N ALA A 18 2.49 -0.06 10.62
CA ALA A 18 2.75 -0.41 9.23
C ALA A 18 2.02 0.50 8.23
N TYR A 19 0.79 0.93 8.56
CA TYR A 19 -0.14 1.55 7.62
C TYR A 19 -0.82 2.81 8.16
N GLY A 20 -0.41 3.29 9.35
CA GLY A 20 -0.90 4.54 9.92
C GLY A 20 -0.47 5.76 9.09
N PRO A 21 -1.24 6.87 9.14
CA PRO A 21 -2.54 7.01 9.80
C PRO A 21 -3.68 6.25 9.10
N ALA A 22 -4.61 5.70 9.87
CA ALA A 22 -5.71 4.88 9.36
C ALA A 22 -7.05 5.17 10.05
N THR A 23 -8.15 5.00 9.33
CA THR A 23 -9.52 5.01 9.89
C THR A 23 -9.88 3.64 10.45
N ARG A 24 -10.98 3.55 11.22
CA ARG A 24 -11.51 2.24 11.67
C ARG A 24 -11.97 1.38 10.49
N GLN A 25 -12.47 2.01 9.43
CA GLN A 25 -12.90 1.33 8.21
C GLN A 25 -11.70 0.75 7.45
N ASP A 26 -10.53 1.38 7.50
CA ASP A 26 -9.29 0.84 6.93
C ASP A 26 -8.87 -0.43 7.68
N VAL A 27 -8.87 -0.37 9.03
CA VAL A 27 -8.60 -1.54 9.88
C VAL A 27 -9.56 -2.67 9.57
N GLU A 28 -10.86 -2.40 9.47
CA GLU A 28 -11.86 -3.42 9.13
C GLU A 28 -11.62 -4.03 7.75
N GLN A 29 -11.32 -3.19 6.75
CA GLN A 29 -11.04 -3.62 5.39
C GLN A 29 -9.82 -4.55 5.30
N PHE A 30 -8.79 -4.29 6.10
CA PHE A 30 -7.52 -5.03 6.02
C PHE A 30 -7.47 -6.26 6.94
N THR A 31 -7.98 -6.13 8.16
CA THR A 31 -7.82 -7.14 9.22
C THR A 31 -9.06 -8.03 9.39
N GLY A 32 -10.23 -7.55 8.95
CA GLY A 32 -11.51 -8.21 9.16
C GLY A 32 -12.18 -7.90 10.50
N PHE A 33 -11.49 -7.24 11.45
CA PHE A 33 -12.12 -6.78 12.70
C PHE A 33 -13.20 -5.75 12.42
N LYS A 34 -14.39 -5.92 13.01
CA LYS A 34 -15.48 -4.97 12.81
C LYS A 34 -15.16 -3.62 13.41
N THR A 35 -15.62 -2.56 12.76
CA THR A 35 -15.51 -1.19 13.29
C THR A 35 -16.01 -1.07 14.73
N THR A 36 -17.02 -1.86 15.12
CA THR A 36 -17.53 -1.96 16.49
C THR A 36 -16.53 -2.57 17.46
N GLU A 37 -15.82 -3.64 17.06
CA GLU A 37 -14.74 -4.26 17.83
C GLU A 37 -13.57 -3.30 17.99
N VAL A 38 -13.14 -2.66 16.90
CA VAL A 38 -12.06 -1.64 16.91
C VAL A 38 -12.42 -0.48 17.84
N SER A 39 -13.69 -0.07 17.86
CA SER A 39 -14.17 1.01 18.74
C SER A 39 -14.24 0.60 20.21
N ALA A 40 -14.41 -0.69 20.50
CA ALA A 40 -14.48 -1.26 21.83
C ALA A 40 -13.10 -1.70 22.38
N ALA A 41 -12.01 -1.38 21.68
CA ALA A 41 -10.67 -1.70 22.15
C ALA A 41 -10.43 -1.08 23.54
N PRO A 42 -9.86 -1.86 24.49
CA PRO A 42 -9.73 -1.44 25.89
C PRO A 42 -8.78 -0.26 26.08
N GLU A 43 -7.85 -0.06 25.16
CA GLU A 43 -6.93 1.09 25.14
C GLU A 43 -7.26 1.97 23.93
N PRO A 44 -7.63 3.25 24.14
CA PRO A 44 -7.98 4.14 23.05
C PRO A 44 -6.75 4.48 22.22
N LEU A 45 -6.86 4.30 20.90
CA LEU A 45 -5.84 4.76 19.96
C LEU A 45 -5.89 6.30 19.86
N PRO A 46 -4.74 7.00 19.77
CA PRO A 46 -4.71 8.44 19.59
C PRO A 46 -5.33 8.85 18.25
N GLN A 47 -6.24 9.81 18.29
CA GLN A 47 -6.85 10.39 17.09
C GLN A 47 -6.08 11.64 16.67
N ILE A 48 -5.79 11.77 15.38
CA ILE A 48 -5.01 12.89 14.82
C ILE A 48 -5.85 13.86 13.97
N GLY A 49 -7.18 13.70 13.97
CA GLY A 49 -8.14 14.48 13.17
C GLY A 49 -8.87 13.63 12.12
N ASP A 50 -9.99 14.11 11.59
CA ASP A 50 -10.73 13.52 10.45
C ASP A 50 -11.02 12.01 10.55
N GLY A 51 -11.22 11.50 11.76
CA GLY A 51 -11.45 10.08 12.01
C GLY A 51 -10.22 9.17 11.84
N LEU A 52 -9.03 9.75 11.65
CA LEU A 52 -7.74 9.05 11.55
C LEU A 52 -7.12 8.83 12.92
N TYR A 53 -6.55 7.63 13.08
CA TYR A 53 -5.78 7.21 14.23
C TYR A 53 -4.34 6.98 13.83
N ASP A 54 -3.40 7.32 14.71
CA ASP A 54 -2.00 7.02 14.50
C ASP A 54 -1.23 6.90 15.83
N LEU A 55 -0.02 6.35 15.78
CA LEU A 55 0.83 6.23 16.95
C LEU A 55 1.66 7.50 17.17
N PRO A 56 1.83 7.93 18.43
CA PRO A 56 2.58 9.14 18.73
C PRO A 56 4.07 8.91 18.45
N ARG A 57 4.74 9.95 17.94
CA ARG A 57 6.21 10.00 17.77
C ARG A 57 6.77 8.91 16.84
N MET A 58 5.97 8.44 15.87
CA MET A 58 6.55 7.62 14.81
C MET A 58 7.56 8.43 13.99
N PRO A 59 8.70 7.83 13.61
CA PRO A 59 9.66 8.49 12.74
C PRO A 59 9.06 8.65 11.36
N HIS A 60 8.81 9.90 10.94
CA HIS A 60 8.38 10.21 9.59
C HIS A 60 9.59 10.71 8.77
N PRO A 61 9.70 10.33 7.49
CA PRO A 61 10.59 11.02 6.57
C PRO A 61 10.28 12.52 6.57
N ARG A 62 11.28 13.34 6.23
CA ARG A 62 11.03 14.76 5.98
C ARG A 62 10.04 14.91 4.83
N ALA A 63 9.22 15.95 4.86
CA ALA A 63 8.21 16.19 3.82
C ALA A 63 8.81 16.37 2.41
N ASP A 64 10.08 16.77 2.31
CA ASP A 64 10.84 16.93 1.07
C ASP A 64 11.64 15.67 0.68
N ALA A 65 11.54 14.58 1.45
CA ALA A 65 12.25 13.34 1.14
C ALA A 65 11.71 12.76 -0.18
N PRO A 66 12.56 12.48 -1.18
CA PRO A 66 12.10 11.94 -2.44
C PRO A 66 11.53 10.53 -2.24
N ALA A 67 10.34 10.27 -2.79
CA ALA A 67 9.77 8.94 -2.84
C ALA A 67 10.32 8.20 -4.09
N PRO A 68 11.21 7.21 -3.92
CA PRO A 68 11.85 6.53 -5.05
C PRO A 68 10.84 5.67 -5.80
N VAL A 69 11.16 5.37 -7.07
CA VAL A 69 10.42 4.37 -7.83
C VAL A 69 10.56 3.01 -7.16
N ARG A 70 9.43 2.34 -6.93
CA ARG A 70 9.41 0.99 -6.35
C ARG A 70 8.51 0.06 -7.13
N PHE A 71 8.99 -1.15 -7.35
CA PHE A 71 8.15 -2.26 -7.76
C PHE A 71 7.29 -2.72 -6.59
N LEU A 72 5.99 -2.88 -6.80
CA LEU A 72 5.10 -3.51 -5.82
C LEU A 72 4.71 -4.91 -6.32
N PRO A 73 4.96 -5.99 -5.55
CA PRO A 73 4.48 -7.31 -5.93
C PRO A 73 2.94 -7.32 -6.04
N PRO A 74 2.36 -8.24 -6.83
CA PRO A 74 0.92 -8.46 -6.81
C PRO A 74 0.44 -8.69 -5.36
N TYR A 75 -0.65 -8.02 -4.99
CA TYR A 75 -1.22 -8.06 -3.63
C TYR A 75 -0.34 -7.42 -2.54
N ASP A 76 0.57 -6.51 -2.91
CA ASP A 76 1.30 -5.73 -1.91
C ASP A 76 0.34 -5.06 -0.93
N SER A 77 0.66 -5.19 0.36
CA SER A 77 -0.23 -4.74 1.44
C SER A 77 -0.45 -3.23 1.44
N ILE A 78 0.49 -2.43 0.89
CA ILE A 78 0.34 -0.97 0.82
C ILE A 78 -0.88 -0.54 -0.02
N ILE A 79 -1.33 -1.38 -0.97
CA ILE A 79 -2.51 -1.13 -1.81
C ILE A 79 -3.80 -1.63 -1.12
N LEU A 80 -3.66 -2.57 -0.18
CA LEU A 80 -4.77 -3.29 0.44
C LEU A 80 -5.13 -2.79 1.84
N ALA A 81 -4.20 -2.12 2.52
CA ALA A 81 -4.32 -1.72 3.92
C ALA A 81 -5.35 -0.62 4.16
N HIS A 82 -5.61 0.22 3.15
CA HIS A 82 -6.60 1.28 3.23
C HIS A 82 -7.81 0.96 2.35
N ARG A 83 -8.99 1.31 2.86
CA ARG A 83 -10.25 1.26 2.11
C ARG A 83 -10.22 2.26 0.97
N ASP A 84 -9.72 3.46 1.24
CA ASP A 84 -9.44 4.45 0.20
C ASP A 84 -8.08 4.17 -0.44
N ARG A 85 -8.12 3.57 -1.63
CA ARG A 85 -6.92 3.21 -2.40
C ARG A 85 -6.32 4.37 -3.17
N SER A 86 -7.03 5.50 -3.29
CA SER A 86 -6.56 6.70 -3.99
C SER A 86 -5.29 7.29 -3.37
N ARG A 87 -5.02 6.94 -2.09
CA ARG A 87 -3.79 7.27 -1.34
C ARG A 87 -2.50 6.89 -2.05
N ILE A 88 -2.52 5.84 -2.86
CA ILE A 88 -1.37 5.38 -3.64
C ILE A 88 -1.71 5.05 -5.10
N LEU A 89 -2.96 4.67 -5.38
CA LEU A 89 -3.43 4.31 -6.70
C LEU A 89 -4.46 5.34 -7.17
N PRO A 90 -4.09 6.32 -8.02
CA PRO A 90 -5.05 7.28 -8.55
C PRO A 90 -6.25 6.58 -9.19
N ASP A 91 -7.47 7.07 -8.92
CA ASP A 91 -8.72 6.42 -9.30
C ASP A 91 -8.83 6.15 -10.81
N GLU A 92 -8.30 7.07 -11.63
CA GLU A 92 -8.24 6.95 -13.09
C GLU A 92 -7.46 5.72 -13.58
N TYR A 93 -6.54 5.19 -12.75
CA TYR A 93 -5.73 4.01 -13.07
C TYR A 93 -6.20 2.74 -12.36
N TYR A 94 -7.25 2.82 -11.54
CA TYR A 94 -7.73 1.70 -10.75
C TYR A 94 -7.99 0.45 -11.60
N GLU A 95 -8.76 0.56 -12.68
CA GLU A 95 -9.12 -0.59 -13.53
C GLU A 95 -7.95 -1.09 -14.39
N THR A 96 -6.94 -0.23 -14.60
CA THR A 96 -5.72 -0.59 -15.30
C THR A 96 -4.82 -1.46 -14.43
N VAL A 97 -4.77 -1.18 -13.12
CA VAL A 97 -3.89 -1.84 -12.15
C VAL A 97 -4.59 -3.02 -11.47
N ILE A 98 -5.83 -2.86 -11.02
CA ILE A 98 -6.61 -3.86 -10.29
C ILE A 98 -7.69 -4.43 -11.20
N ARG A 99 -7.57 -5.73 -11.53
CA ARG A 99 -8.58 -6.46 -12.31
C ARG A 99 -9.70 -6.95 -11.39
N ARG A 100 -10.83 -6.22 -11.36
CA ARG A 100 -12.00 -6.55 -10.50
C ARG A 100 -12.47 -8.00 -10.60
N LYS A 101 -12.51 -8.58 -11.81
CA LYS A 101 -13.05 -9.92 -12.06
C LYS A 101 -12.38 -11.03 -11.22
N ASN A 102 -11.07 -10.92 -10.98
CA ASN A 102 -10.30 -11.94 -10.26
C ASN A 102 -9.54 -11.36 -9.05
N ALA A 103 -9.82 -10.10 -8.68
CA ALA A 103 -9.09 -9.33 -7.67
C ALA A 103 -7.55 -9.33 -7.85
N THR A 104 -7.04 -9.55 -9.07
CA THR A 104 -5.60 -9.60 -9.34
C THR A 104 -5.05 -8.20 -9.60
N THR A 105 -3.89 -7.91 -9.02
CA THR A 105 -3.15 -6.67 -9.29
C THR A 105 -2.11 -6.94 -10.37
N LYS A 106 -2.04 -6.09 -11.42
CA LYS A 106 -0.85 -6.04 -12.29
C LYS A 106 0.38 -5.70 -11.43
N ALA A 107 1.58 -5.90 -11.96
CA ALA A 107 2.82 -5.63 -11.25
C ALA A 107 3.07 -4.10 -11.20
N PRO A 108 2.58 -3.32 -10.22
CA PRO A 108 2.57 -1.87 -10.27
C PRO A 108 3.96 -1.32 -9.94
N PHE A 109 4.21 -0.10 -10.39
CA PHE A 109 5.36 0.68 -9.97
C PHE A 109 4.92 2.03 -9.47
N THR A 110 5.49 2.45 -8.34
CA THR A 110 5.33 3.79 -7.82
C THR A 110 6.29 4.76 -8.51
N VAL A 111 5.87 6.01 -8.64
CA VAL A 111 6.68 7.17 -9.02
C VAL A 111 6.24 8.27 -8.08
N ASP A 112 7.20 8.81 -7.31
CA ASP A 112 6.92 9.87 -6.34
C ASP A 112 5.79 9.51 -5.35
N GLY A 113 5.77 8.24 -4.91
CA GLY A 113 4.79 7.74 -3.94
C GLY A 113 3.45 7.27 -4.54
N PHE A 114 3.19 7.50 -5.83
CA PHE A 114 1.94 7.09 -6.49
C PHE A 114 2.16 6.07 -7.60
N ILE A 115 1.23 5.17 -7.81
CA ILE A 115 1.28 4.20 -8.92
C ILE A 115 1.15 4.95 -10.24
N ALA A 116 2.18 4.83 -11.07
CA ALA A 116 2.26 5.51 -12.37
C ALA A 116 2.73 4.59 -13.52
N ALA A 117 2.98 3.32 -13.23
CA ALA A 117 3.17 2.29 -14.26
C ALA A 117 2.66 0.93 -13.77
N ALA A 118 2.37 0.05 -14.72
CA ALA A 118 2.02 -1.33 -14.46
C ALA A 118 2.78 -2.26 -15.41
N GLY A 119 3.25 -3.38 -14.87
CA GLY A 119 4.01 -4.38 -15.59
C GLY A 119 3.22 -5.67 -15.81
N ARG A 120 3.64 -6.42 -16.83
CA ARG A 120 3.25 -7.81 -17.05
C ARG A 120 4.46 -8.64 -17.44
N MET A 121 4.48 -9.90 -17.00
CA MET A 121 5.52 -10.85 -17.39
C MET A 121 5.21 -11.41 -18.78
N GLU A 122 6.17 -11.30 -19.70
CA GLU A 122 6.15 -11.91 -21.03
C GLU A 122 7.46 -12.66 -21.25
N LYS A 123 7.41 -13.98 -21.52
CA LYS A 123 8.60 -14.80 -21.81
C LYS A 123 9.77 -14.54 -20.83
N ARG A 124 9.48 -14.51 -19.52
CA ARG A 124 10.45 -14.26 -18.43
C ARG A 124 11.03 -12.83 -18.35
N LYS A 125 10.42 -11.90 -19.08
CA LYS A 125 10.78 -10.48 -19.14
C LYS A 125 9.62 -9.63 -18.63
N LEU A 126 9.89 -8.66 -17.75
CA LEU A 126 8.87 -7.76 -17.22
C LEU A 126 8.67 -6.58 -18.18
N VAL A 127 7.56 -6.55 -18.90
CA VAL A 127 7.21 -5.42 -19.77
C VAL A 127 6.49 -4.39 -18.94
N ILE A 128 7.10 -3.21 -18.75
CA ILE A 128 6.58 -2.10 -17.96
C ILE A 128 5.88 -1.11 -18.89
N GLU A 129 4.64 -0.75 -18.57
CA GLU A 129 3.85 0.24 -19.30
C GLU A 129 3.48 1.39 -18.36
N PRO A 130 3.98 2.61 -18.57
CA PRO A 130 3.50 3.79 -17.86
C PRO A 130 2.01 3.99 -18.10
N VAL A 131 1.25 4.28 -17.03
CA VAL A 131 -0.18 4.62 -17.16
C VAL A 131 -0.40 6.10 -17.48
N THR A 132 0.66 6.91 -17.33
CA THR A 132 0.70 8.34 -17.65
C THR A 132 2.05 8.70 -18.32
N PRO A 133 2.15 9.79 -19.10
CA PRO A 133 3.42 10.24 -19.63
C PRO A 133 4.43 10.61 -18.53
N LEU A 134 5.50 9.82 -18.41
CA LEU A 134 6.55 10.06 -17.42
C LEU A 134 7.76 10.80 -18.01
N PRO A 135 8.32 11.81 -17.31
CA PRO A 135 9.63 12.39 -17.61
C PRO A 135 10.75 11.36 -17.71
N LEU A 136 11.81 11.67 -18.47
CA LEU A 136 12.94 10.76 -18.71
C LEU A 136 13.61 10.26 -17.42
N LYS A 137 13.67 11.11 -16.38
CA LYS A 137 14.24 10.74 -15.07
C LYS A 137 13.52 9.53 -14.45
N TRP A 138 12.20 9.48 -14.53
CA TRP A 138 11.39 8.42 -13.94
C TRP A 138 11.41 7.15 -14.78
N ARG A 139 11.43 7.28 -16.11
CA ARG A 139 11.61 6.13 -17.01
C ARG A 139 12.92 5.40 -16.74
N ARG A 140 14.02 6.14 -16.50
CA ARG A 140 15.32 5.55 -16.14
C ARG A 140 15.27 4.79 -14.81
N GLN A 141 14.57 5.35 -13.80
CA GLN A 141 14.42 4.68 -12.51
C GLN A 141 13.53 3.42 -12.60
N LEU A 142 12.46 3.45 -13.42
CA LEU A 142 11.63 2.27 -13.69
C LEU A 142 12.45 1.12 -14.29
N GLU A 143 13.27 1.41 -15.31
CA GLU A 143 14.12 0.40 -15.92
C GLU A 143 15.22 -0.12 -14.97
N ALA A 144 15.72 0.71 -14.05
CA ALA A 144 16.66 0.27 -13.03
C ALA A 144 16.00 -0.65 -12.00
N GLU A 145 14.81 -0.29 -11.53
CA GLU A 145 14.04 -1.05 -10.53
C GLU A 145 13.62 -2.43 -11.04
N ARG A 146 13.30 -2.52 -12.33
CA ARG A 146 12.91 -3.75 -13.05
C ARG A 146 13.82 -4.97 -12.80
N ALA A 147 15.12 -4.74 -12.57
CA ALA A 147 16.06 -5.83 -12.38
C ALA A 147 15.73 -6.70 -11.15
N GLN A 148 15.18 -6.10 -10.08
CA GLN A 148 14.80 -6.84 -8.87
C GLN A 148 13.70 -7.89 -9.12
N PRO A 149 12.51 -7.52 -9.64
CA PRO A 149 11.46 -8.50 -9.92
C PRO A 149 11.88 -9.53 -10.96
N GLU A 150 12.63 -9.13 -12.00
CA GLU A 150 13.12 -10.11 -12.99
C GLU A 150 14.07 -11.13 -12.36
N ALA A 151 14.94 -10.73 -11.44
CA ALA A 151 15.77 -11.67 -10.71
C ALA A 151 14.94 -12.62 -9.84
N PHE A 152 13.96 -12.08 -9.09
CA PHE A 152 13.07 -12.87 -8.23
C PHE A 152 12.25 -13.92 -8.99
N TRP A 153 11.64 -13.54 -10.13
CA TRP A 153 10.83 -14.46 -10.93
C TRP A 153 11.64 -15.46 -11.75
N ASN A 154 12.94 -15.22 -11.92
CA ASN A 154 13.80 -16.07 -12.72
C ASN A 154 14.72 -16.99 -11.91
N ALA A 155 14.81 -16.78 -10.59
CA ALA A 155 15.46 -17.69 -9.65
C ALA A 155 14.71 -19.03 -9.56
#